data_AF-A0A0D0KJG2-F1
#
_entry.id   AF-A0A0D0KJG2-F1
#
_cell.length_a   1.000
_cell.length_b   1.000
_cell.length_c   1.000
_cell.angle_alpha   90.00
_cell.angle_beta   90.00
_cell.angle_gamma   90.00
#
_symmetry.space_group_name_H-M   'P 1'
#
loop_
_entity.id
_entity.type
_entity.pdbx_description
1 polymer ?
#
loop_
_entity_poly.entity_id
_entity_poly.type
_entity_poly.pdbx_seq_one_letter_code
_entity_poly.pdbx_strand_id
1 'polypeptide(L)'
;MNILYTADGLDGSLPIASEYLLFATAEDMAELVTITHWMARPHEIPPAVTVVHLRNVDGVDLGKFDVRHQMHRVYTATAQKAAG
;
A
#
# COMPACT_ATOMS: atom_id res chain seq x y z
N MET A 1 -12.03 -9.83 -8.66
CA MET A 1 -12.82 -8.82 -7.91
C MET A 1 -12.09 -7.49 -7.98
N ASN A 2 -12.77 -6.36 -7.77
CA ASN A 2 -12.10 -5.06 -7.74
C ASN A 2 -12.25 -4.41 -6.37
N ILE A 3 -11.16 -3.84 -5.88
CA ILE A 3 -11.18 -2.86 -4.79
C ILE A 3 -11.43 -1.49 -5.41
N LEU A 4 -12.50 -0.81 -5.01
CA LEU A 4 -12.74 0.59 -5.37
C LEU A 4 -12.23 1.49 -4.25
N TYR A 5 -11.37 2.43 -4.58
CA TYR A 5 -10.72 3.28 -3.60
C TYR A 5 -10.64 4.75 -4.04
N THR A 6 -10.27 5.63 -3.13
CA THR A 6 -9.69 6.94 -3.45
C THR A 6 -8.32 7.05 -2.83
N ALA A 7 -7.35 7.62 -3.53
CA ALA A 7 -6.05 8.01 -2.96
C ALA A 7 -5.90 9.53 -3.09
N ASP A 8 -5.77 10.24 -1.97
CA ASP A 8 -5.78 11.70 -1.89
C ASP A 8 -6.96 12.35 -2.63
N GLY A 9 -8.12 11.68 -2.59
CA GLY A 9 -9.35 12.10 -3.26
C GLY A 9 -9.47 11.70 -4.73
N LEU A 10 -8.44 11.09 -5.32
CA LEU A 10 -8.48 10.58 -6.70
C LEU A 10 -9.03 9.17 -6.74
N ASP A 11 -10.07 8.97 -7.55
CA ASP A 11 -10.69 7.66 -7.74
C ASP A 11 -9.71 6.64 -8.36
N GLY A 12 -9.79 5.41 -7.88
CA GLY A 12 -9.03 4.29 -8.42
C GLY A 12 -9.76 2.96 -8.26
N SER A 13 -9.31 1.98 -9.04
CA SER A 13 -9.76 0.60 -8.95
C SER A 13 -8.57 -0.33 -9.07
N LEU A 14 -8.51 -1.36 -8.23
CA LEU A 14 -7.47 -2.40 -8.29
C LEU A 14 -8.12 -3.76 -8.52
N PRO A 15 -7.89 -4.40 -9.67
CA PRO A 15 -8.23 -5.81 -9.86
C PRO A 15 -7.40 -6.68 -8.92
N ILE A 16 -8.06 -7.55 -8.17
CA ILE A 16 -7.41 -8.46 -7.23
C ILE A 16 -8.07 -9.85 -7.26
N ALA A 17 -7.24 -10.86 -7.03
CA ALA A 17 -7.67 -12.24 -6.84
C ALA A 17 -8.41 -12.35 -5.48
N SER A 18 -9.57 -13.01 -5.47
CA SER A 18 -10.43 -13.09 -4.30
C SER A 18 -9.75 -13.78 -3.12
N GLU A 19 -8.83 -14.69 -3.42
CA GLU A 19 -8.03 -15.45 -2.46
C GLU A 19 -7.14 -14.53 -1.62
N TYR A 20 -6.70 -13.39 -2.16
CA TYR A 20 -5.87 -12.43 -1.42
C TYR A 20 -6.66 -11.78 -0.28
N LEU A 21 -7.96 -11.53 -0.47
CA LEU A 21 -8.80 -10.93 0.57
C LEU A 21 -9.00 -11.84 1.79
N LEU A 22 -8.78 -13.15 1.65
CA LEU A 22 -8.90 -14.09 2.77
C LEU A 22 -7.79 -13.93 3.81
N PHE A 23 -6.66 -13.34 3.40
CA PHE A 23 -5.46 -13.25 4.24
C PHE A 23 -4.99 -11.82 4.47
N ALA A 24 -5.44 -10.86 3.66
CA ALA A 24 -5.04 -9.46 3.77
C ALA A 24 -5.84 -8.71 4.83
N THR A 25 -5.15 -7.91 5.63
CA THR A 25 -5.78 -6.89 6.48
C THR A 25 -6.26 -5.70 5.64
N ALA A 26 -7.09 -4.83 6.23
CA ALA A 26 -7.51 -3.60 5.57
C ALA A 26 -6.30 -2.67 5.32
N GLU A 27 -5.35 -2.67 6.23
CA GLU A 27 -4.07 -1.97 6.11
C GLU A 27 -3.24 -2.52 4.95
N ASP A 28 -3.08 -3.84 4.82
CA ASP A 28 -2.36 -4.45 3.69
C ASP A 28 -2.98 -4.05 2.35
N MET A 29 -4.32 -4.02 2.29
CA MET A 29 -5.04 -3.57 1.10
C MET A 29 -4.83 -2.08 0.81
N ALA A 30 -4.84 -1.23 1.84
CA ALA A 30 -4.58 0.20 1.72
C ALA A 30 -3.15 0.47 1.20
N GLU A 31 -2.16 -0.25 1.71
CA GLU A 31 -0.78 -0.21 1.22
C GLU A 31 -0.68 -0.64 -0.23
N LEU A 32 -1.29 -1.77 -0.59
CA LEU A 32 -1.25 -2.32 -1.95
C LEU A 32 -1.88 -1.38 -2.98
N VAL A 33 -3.06 -0.81 -2.68
CA VAL A 33 -3.69 0.15 -3.60
C VAL A 33 -2.87 1.43 -3.71
N THR A 34 -2.22 1.89 -2.62
CA THR A 34 -1.32 3.05 -2.64
C THR A 34 -0.13 2.82 -3.56
N ILE A 35 0.56 1.67 -3.41
CA ILE A 35 1.71 1.30 -4.26
C ILE A 35 1.27 1.28 -5.72
N THR A 36 0.16 0.60 -6.01
CA THR A 36 -0.33 0.46 -7.39
C THR A 36 -0.75 1.81 -7.98
N HIS A 37 -1.38 2.67 -7.18
CA HIS A 37 -1.81 4.01 -7.59
C HIS A 37 -0.63 4.86 -8.05
N TRP A 38 0.46 4.87 -7.29
CA TRP A 38 1.63 5.67 -7.61
C TRP A 38 2.52 5.03 -8.68
N MET A 39 2.58 3.69 -8.76
CA MET A 39 3.25 3.00 -9.86
C MET A 39 2.64 3.32 -11.23
N ALA A 40 1.31 3.53 -11.28
CA ALA A 40 0.62 3.95 -12.51
C ALA A 40 0.89 5.41 -12.89
N ARG A 41 1.56 6.19 -12.03
CA ARG A 41 1.87 7.62 -12.20
C ARG A 41 3.37 7.88 -12.05
N PRO A 42 4.22 7.31 -12.92
CA PRO A 42 5.68 7.38 -12.76
C PRO A 42 6.26 8.80 -12.88
N HIS A 43 5.48 9.75 -13.40
CA HIS A 43 5.87 11.15 -13.55
C HIS A 43 5.48 12.03 -12.34
N GLU A 44 4.73 11.47 -11.39
CA GLU A 44 4.32 12.15 -10.17
C GLU A 44 5.19 11.67 -9.00
N ILE A 45 5.44 12.56 -8.04
CA ILE A 45 6.18 12.22 -6.83
C ILE A 45 5.16 11.89 -5.75
N PRO A 46 5.13 10.65 -5.21
CA PRO A 46 4.23 10.29 -4.14
C PRO A 46 4.48 11.19 -2.91
N PRO A 47 3.43 11.68 -2.24
CA PRO A 47 3.57 12.43 -1.02
C PRO A 47 4.12 11.52 0.10
N ALA A 48 4.57 12.15 1.20
CA ALA A 48 5.04 11.39 2.37
C ALA A 48 3.91 10.57 3.03
N VAL A 49 2.67 11.02 2.90
CA VAL A 49 1.47 10.31 3.33
C VAL A 49 0.42 10.44 2.23
N THR A 50 -0.15 9.31 1.83
CA THR A 50 -1.34 9.24 0.97
C THR A 50 -2.52 8.81 1.82
N VAL A 51 -3.61 9.57 1.78
CA VAL A 51 -4.86 9.21 2.43
C VAL A 51 -5.65 8.31 1.49
N VAL A 52 -5.80 7.04 1.85
CA VAL A 52 -6.58 6.07 1.07
C VAL A 52 -7.93 5.82 1.72
N HIS A 53 -9.00 5.84 0.93
CA HIS A 53 -10.31 5.33 1.35
C HIS A 53 -10.62 4.07 0.56
N LEU A 54 -10.72 2.93 1.24
CA LEU A 54 -11.18 1.66 0.67
C LEU A 54 -12.72 1.63 0.64
N ARG A 55 -13.31 2.36 -0.32
CA ARG A 55 -14.76 2.60 -0.40
C ARG A 55 -15.59 1.35 -0.66
N ASN A 56 -15.03 0.37 -1.38
CA ASN A 56 -15.72 -0.87 -1.67
C ASN A 56 -14.71 -2.01 -1.89
N VAL A 57 -14.70 -2.94 -0.96
CA VAL A 57 -14.00 -4.23 -1.01
C VAL A 57 -15.07 -5.30 -0.81
N ASP A 58 -15.40 -6.01 -1.89
CA ASP A 58 -16.46 -7.04 -1.91
C ASP A 58 -17.83 -6.55 -1.36
N GLY A 59 -18.19 -5.31 -1.68
CA GLY A 59 -19.43 -4.67 -1.20
C GLY A 59 -19.30 -3.99 0.17
N VAL A 60 -18.13 -4.01 0.81
CA VAL A 60 -17.90 -3.43 2.14
C VAL A 60 -17.02 -2.18 2.05
N ASP A 61 -17.43 -1.09 2.69
CA ASP A 61 -16.57 0.07 2.91
C ASP A 61 -15.68 -0.20 4.13
N LEU A 62 -14.35 -0.22 3.94
CA LEU A 62 -13.38 -0.49 5.00
C LEU A 62 -12.81 0.80 5.62
N GLY A 63 -13.23 1.98 5.15
CA GLY A 63 -12.84 3.26 5.72
C GLY A 63 -11.52 3.83 5.19
N LYS A 64 -10.97 4.80 5.95
CA LYS A 64 -9.81 5.61 5.56
C LYS A 64 -8.54 5.22 6.31
N PHE A 65 -7.41 5.27 5.60
CA PHE A 65 -6.10 4.89 6.07
C PHE A 65 -5.07 5.95 5.66
N ASP A 66 -4.17 6.29 6.57
CA ASP A 66 -3.01 7.11 6.28
C ASP A 66 -1.83 6.21 5.92
N VAL A 67 -1.50 6.11 4.63
CA VAL A 67 -0.41 5.26 4.15
C VAL A 67 0.85 6.08 3.99
N ARG A 68 1.89 5.75 4.78
CA ARG A 68 3.13 6.53 4.82
C ARG A 68 4.17 5.95 3.88
N HIS A 69 4.66 6.76 2.93
CA HIS A 69 5.81 6.42 2.12
C HIS A 69 7.09 6.65 2.94
N GLN A 70 7.62 5.59 3.56
CA GLN A 70 8.87 5.64 4.31
C GLN A 70 9.98 4.90 3.56
N MET A 71 11.05 5.62 3.17
CA MET A 71 12.32 4.97 2.81
C MET A 71 12.99 4.46 4.09
N HIS A 72 12.72 3.20 4.46
CA HIS A 72 13.52 2.56 5.51
C HIS A 72 14.92 2.31 4.97
N ARG A 73 15.91 3.00 5.53
CA ARG A 73 17.31 2.63 5.31
C ARG A 73 17.57 1.34 6.09
N VAL A 74 17.41 0.20 5.42
CA VAL A 74 17.74 -1.10 6.01
C VAL A 74 19.26 -1.26 5.97
N TYR A 75 19.89 -1.20 7.16
CA TYR A 75 21.31 -1.45 7.34
C TYR A 75 21.50 -2.82 8.00
N THR A 76 22.21 -3.73 7.34
CA THR A 76 22.53 -5.06 7.87
C THR A 76 24.02 -5.15 8.19
N ALA A 77 24.36 -5.53 9.43
CA ALA A 77 25.73 -5.79 9.86
C ALA A 77 25.98 -7.30 10.01
N THR A 78 27.19 -7.76 9.68
CA THR A 78 27.65 -9.13 9.91
C THR A 78 28.84 -9.12 10.87
N ALA A 79 28.96 -10.17 11.69
CA ALA A 79 30.01 -10.27 12.70
C ALA A 79 31.39 -10.46 12.03
N GLN A 80 32.35 -9.62 12.38
CA GLN A 80 33.74 -9.78 11.99
C GLN A 80 34.41 -10.77 12.95
N LYS A 81 34.96 -11.88 12.43
CA LYS A 81 35.78 -12.78 13.25
C LYS A 81 37.01 -12.01 13.72
N ALA A 82 37.27 -12.01 15.03
CA ALA A 82 38.50 -11.46 15.58
C ALA A 82 39.71 -12.18 14.95
N ALA A 83 40.72 -11.41 14.52
CA ALA A 83 42.03 -11.99 14.20
C ALA A 83 42.59 -12.59 15.49
N GLY A 84 42.88 -13.90 15.45
CA GLY A 84 43.43 -14.64 16.58
C GLY A 84 44.85 -14.26 16.94
#